data_AF-A0A1I6H090-F1
#
_entry.id   AF-A0A1I6H090-F1
#
_cell.length_a   1.000
_cell.length_b   1.000
_cell.length_c   1.000
_cell.angle_alpha   90.00
_cell.angle_beta   90.00
_cell.angle_gamma   90.00
#
_symmetry.space_group_name_H-M   'P 1'
#
loop_
_entity.id
_entity.type
_entity.pdbx_description
1 polymer ?
#
loop_
_entity_poly.entity_id
_entity_poly.type
_entity_poly.pdbx_seq_one_letter_code
_entity_poly.pdbx_strand_id
1 'polypeptide(L)'
;MSADRARITGHHDDLYTAAGALEQMLPGRKFTLDCHLVGAVAWPVAKITQTNGQCPIGLTRLAALAATVSDADRLPVIRAARI
;
A
#
# COMPACT_ATOMS: atom_id res chain seq x y z
N MET A 1 17.24 11.22 -5.87
CA MET A 1 15.92 10.60 -5.64
C MET A 1 15.66 9.65 -6.81
N SER A 2 15.34 8.36 -6.57
CA SER A 2 15.14 7.37 -7.64
C SER A 2 13.85 7.65 -8.43
N ALA A 3 13.88 7.50 -9.76
CA ALA A 3 12.74 7.71 -10.64
C ALA A 3 11.51 6.86 -10.26
N ASP A 4 11.73 5.69 -9.66
CA ASP A 4 10.64 4.82 -9.21
C ASP A 4 9.94 5.36 -7.97
N ARG A 5 10.65 6.07 -7.08
CA ARG A 5 10.03 6.75 -5.94
C ARG A 5 9.10 7.87 -6.41
N ALA A 6 9.54 8.67 -7.39
CA ALA A 6 8.75 9.77 -7.92
C ALA A 6 7.43 9.26 -8.55
N ARG A 7 7.47 8.14 -9.28
CA ARG A 7 6.27 7.52 -9.85
C ARG A 7 5.30 7.00 -8.79
N ILE A 8 5.82 6.35 -7.75
CA ILE A 8 5.00 5.86 -6.63
C ILE A 8 4.31 7.02 -5.92
N THR A 9 5.03 8.12 -5.69
CA THR A 9 4.44 9.34 -5.09
C THR A 9 3.37 9.94 -5.99
N GLY A 10 3.60 10.03 -7.31
CA GLY A 10 2.59 10.53 -8.25
C GLY A 10 1.28 9.72 -8.21
N HIS A 11 1.38 8.39 -8.25
CA HIS A 11 0.19 7.53 -8.17
C HIS A 11 -0.53 7.61 -6.81
N HIS A 12 0.21 7.85 -5.73
CA HIS A 12 -0.40 8.11 -4.42
C HIS A 12 -1.20 9.42 -4.45
N ASP A 13 -0.64 10.48 -5.02
CA ASP A 13 -1.33 11.78 -5.15
C ASP A 13 -2.58 11.68 -6.04
N ASP A 14 -2.52 10.90 -7.13
CA ASP A 14 -3.67 10.61 -8.00
C ASP A 14 -4.80 9.92 -7.22
N LEU A 15 -4.48 8.95 -6.37
CA LEU A 15 -5.46 8.23 -5.54
C LEU A 15 -6.17 9.17 -4.57
N TYR A 16 -5.43 10.02 -3.85
CA TYR A 16 -6.02 11.00 -2.93
C TYR A 16 -6.86 12.06 -3.67
N THR A 17 -6.41 12.46 -4.86
CA THR A 17 -7.17 13.38 -5.72
C THR A 17 -8.51 12.77 -6.11
N ALA A 18 -8.53 11.50 -6.52
CA ALA A 18 -9.76 10.80 -6.87
C ALA A 18 -10.70 10.62 -5.66
N ALA A 19 -10.15 10.28 -4.49
CA ALA A 19 -10.92 10.18 -3.25
C ALA A 19 -11.60 11.50 -2.89
N GLY A 20 -10.88 12.63 -2.97
CA GLY A 20 -11.44 13.96 -2.72
C GLY A 20 -12.54 14.35 -3.70
N ALA A 21 -12.42 13.96 -4.98
CA ALA A 21 -13.47 14.19 -5.98
C ALA A 21 -14.75 13.41 -5.64
N LEU A 22 -14.63 12.17 -5.14
CA LEU A 22 -15.80 11.39 -4.70
C LEU A 22 -16.50 12.00 -3.50
N GLU A 23 -15.76 12.57 -2.54
CA GLU A 23 -16.34 13.25 -1.38
C GLU A 23 -17.12 14.53 -1.78
N GLN A 24 -16.65 15.25 -2.80
CA GLN A 24 -17.37 16.40 -3.37
C GLN A 24 -18.69 15.96 -4.05
N MET A 25 -18.67 14.81 -4.73
CA MET A 25 -19.85 14.26 -5.40
C MET A 25 -20.87 13.66 -4.43
N LEU A 26 -20.44 13.22 -3.25
CA LEU A 26 -21.26 12.51 -2.27
C LEU A 26 -21.11 13.16 -0.88
N PRO A 27 -21.76 14.32 -0.64
CA PRO A 27 -21.61 15.06 0.61
C PRO A 27 -21.97 14.22 1.83
N GLY A 28 -21.11 14.24 2.85
CA GLY A 28 -21.28 13.47 4.08
C GLY A 28 -20.84 12.01 3.99
N ARG A 29 -20.35 11.55 2.84
CA ARG A 29 -19.73 10.23 2.68
C ARG A 29 -18.21 10.39 2.61
N LYS A 30 -17.50 9.76 3.54
CA LYS A 30 -16.04 9.77 3.58
C LYS A 30 -15.48 8.63 2.72
N PHE A 31 -14.57 8.94 1.82
CA PHE A 31 -13.91 7.96 0.94
C PHE A 31 -12.45 7.79 1.39
N THR A 32 -12.28 7.19 2.56
CA THR A 32 -10.95 6.89 3.11
C THR A 32 -10.26 5.83 2.24
N LEU A 33 -9.06 6.15 1.75
CA LEU A 33 -8.18 5.17 1.13
C LEU A 33 -7.70 4.18 2.20
N ASP A 34 -8.36 3.04 2.27
CA ASP A 34 -7.89 1.95 3.12
C ASP A 34 -6.60 1.36 2.55
N CYS A 35 -5.64 1.17 3.44
CA CYS A 35 -4.36 0.47 3.24
C CYS A 35 -4.50 -0.99 2.74
N HIS A 36 -5.73 -1.47 2.52
CA HIS A 36 -6.08 -2.75 1.94
C HIS A 36 -5.52 -3.00 0.53
N LEU A 37 -5.21 -1.95 -0.25
CA LEU A 37 -4.88 -2.12 -1.67
C LEU A 37 -3.49 -2.69 -1.98
N VAL A 38 -2.52 -2.61 -1.05
CA VAL A 38 -1.13 -3.07 -1.29
C VAL A 38 -0.63 -4.08 -0.25
N GLY A 39 -1.36 -4.26 0.87
CA GLY A 39 -0.91 -5.03 2.03
C GLY A 39 -1.78 -6.23 2.43
N ALA A 40 -2.74 -6.68 1.60
CA ALA A 40 -3.78 -7.64 1.99
C ALA A 40 -3.28 -8.89 2.75
N VAL A 41 -2.11 -9.43 2.39
CA VAL A 41 -1.51 -10.60 3.06
C VAL A 41 -0.91 -10.26 4.42
N ALA A 42 -0.30 -9.07 4.55
CA ALA A 42 0.34 -8.64 5.79
C ALA A 42 -0.65 -7.96 6.76
N TRP A 43 -1.78 -7.48 6.26
CA TRP A 43 -2.72 -6.62 6.98
C TRP A 43 -3.36 -7.28 8.21
N PRO A 44 -3.90 -8.53 8.14
CA PRO A 44 -4.55 -9.16 9.29
C PRO A 44 -3.61 -9.44 10.46
N VAL A 45 -2.30 -9.35 10.23
CA VAL A 45 -1.25 -9.70 11.19
C VAL A 45 -0.28 -8.56 11.48
N ALA A 46 -0.54 -7.39 10.91
CA ALA A 46 0.16 -6.15 11.21
C ALA A 46 -0.35 -5.56 12.53
N LYS A 47 0.45 -4.70 13.16
CA LYS A 47 0.05 -4.00 14.38
C LYS A 47 -0.97 -2.91 14.07
N ILE A 48 -1.55 -2.35 15.14
CA ILE A 48 -2.49 -1.22 15.11
C ILE A 48 -1.99 -0.10 14.20
N THR A 49 -2.90 0.40 13.37
CA THR A 49 -2.69 1.56 12.51
C THR A 49 -2.31 2.78 13.34
N GLN A 50 -1.17 3.38 13.00
CA GLN A 50 -0.69 4.62 13.60
C GLN A 50 -1.47 5.83 13.03
N THR A 51 -1.37 6.98 13.69
CA THR A 51 -2.04 8.23 13.27
C THR A 51 -1.58 8.73 11.90
N ASN A 52 -0.41 8.27 11.43
CA ASN A 52 0.12 8.54 10.10
C ASN A 52 -0.36 7.52 9.03
N GLY A 53 -1.32 6.64 9.37
CA GLY A 53 -1.86 5.63 8.46
C GLY A 53 -0.98 4.40 8.26
N GLN A 54 0.15 4.27 8.95
CA GLN A 54 1.06 3.13 8.82
C GLN A 54 0.70 2.00 9.79
N CYS A 55 0.88 0.74 9.37
CA CYS A 55 0.75 -0.43 10.23
C CYS A 55 2.10 -1.13 10.41
N PRO A 56 2.75 -0.98 11.57
CA PRO A 56 4.06 -1.57 11.78
C PRO A 56 3.99 -3.10 11.82
N ILE A 57 4.94 -3.76 11.17
CA ILE A 57 5.15 -5.21 11.21
C ILE A 57 6.64 -5.51 11.33
N GLY A 58 7.01 -6.54 12.09
CA GLY A 58 8.40 -6.95 12.24
C GLY A 58 8.93 -7.64 10.98
N LEU A 59 10.20 -7.41 10.62
CA LEU A 59 10.82 -7.97 9.42
C LEU A 59 10.74 -9.50 9.35
N THR A 60 11.03 -10.20 10.45
CA THR A 60 10.90 -11.67 10.52
C THR A 60 9.49 -12.15 10.19
N ARG A 61 8.48 -11.45 10.72
CA ARG A 61 7.07 -11.78 10.49
C ARG A 61 6.65 -11.47 9.05
N LEU A 62 7.11 -10.34 8.51
CA LEU A 62 6.89 -9.98 7.11
C LEU A 62 7.55 -10.97 6.16
N ALA A 63 8.77 -11.43 6.44
CA ALA A 63 9.46 -12.43 5.63
C ALA A 63 8.73 -13.78 5.65
N ALA A 64 8.24 -14.22 6.81
CA ALA A 64 7.43 -15.44 6.91
C ALA A 64 6.15 -15.36 6.08
N LEU A 65 5.43 -14.23 6.11
CA LEU A 65 4.24 -14.01 5.28
C LEU A 65 4.59 -13.92 3.79
N ALA A 66 5.70 -13.27 3.46
CA ALA A 66 6.15 -13.21 2.08
C ALA A 66 6.45 -14.62 1.52
N ALA A 67 6.90 -15.55 2.35
CA ALA A 67 7.14 -16.95 1.96
C ALA A 67 5.85 -17.75 1.71
N THR A 68 4.68 -17.32 2.23
CA THR A 68 3.40 -18.00 1.97
C THR A 68 2.73 -17.57 0.67
N VAL A 69 3.24 -16.50 0.02
CA VAL A 69 2.68 -16.01 -1.26
C VAL A 69 3.20 -16.88 -2.40
N SER A 70 2.27 -17.44 -3.17
CA SER A 70 2.59 -18.24 -4.36
C SER A 70 3.23 -17.37 -5.44
N ASP A 71 4.01 -17.96 -6.33
CA ASP A 71 4.61 -17.20 -7.44
C ASP A 71 3.58 -16.61 -8.40
N ALA A 72 2.41 -17.25 -8.55
CA ALA A 72 1.31 -16.73 -9.36
C ALA A 72 0.73 -15.42 -8.79
N ASP A 73 0.80 -15.23 -7.47
CA ASP A 73 0.30 -14.05 -6.76
C ASP A 73 1.38 -12.97 -6.60
N ARG A 74 2.62 -13.23 -7.00
CA ARG A 74 3.71 -12.25 -6.95
C ARG A 74 3.63 -11.28 -8.13
N LEU A 75 3.87 -10.01 -7.84
CA LEU A 75 4.08 -9.01 -8.88
C LEU A 75 5.35 -9.36 -9.69
N PRO A 76 5.31 -9.20 -11.03
CA PRO A 76 6.48 -9.48 -11.86
C PRO A 76 7.63 -8.52 -11.54
N VAL A 77 8.86 -9.05 -11.55
CA VAL A 77 10.06 -8.23 -11.35
C VAL A 77 10.28 -7.38 -12.59
N ILE A 78 9.87 -6.11 -12.53
CA ILE A 78 10.06 -5.16 -13.64
C ILE A 78 11.50 -4.65 -13.69
N ARG A 79 12.18 -4.60 -12.53
CA ARG A 79 13.59 -4.19 -12.39
C ARG A 79 14.25 -4.95 -11.25
N ALA A 80 15.43 -5.49 -11.49
CA ALA A 80 16.24 -6.07 -10.43
C ALA A 80 16.69 -4.95 -9.48
N ALA A 81 16.53 -5.18 -8.17
CA ALA A 81 17.09 -4.28 -7.18
C ALA A 81 18.61 -4.28 -7.33
N ARG A 82 19.20 -3.09 -7.49
CA ARG A 82 20.65 -2.92 -7.40
C ARG A 82 20.99 -3.00 -5.92
N ILE A 83 21.53 -4.15 -5.52
CA ILE A 83 22.01 -4.41 -4.15
C ILE A 83 23.44 -3.91 -4.04
#